data_AF-A0A2C6DL54-F1
#
_entry.id   AF-A0A2C6DL54-F1
#
_cell.length_a   1.000
_cell.length_b   1.000
_cell.length_c   1.000
_cell.angle_alpha   90.00
_cell.angle_beta   90.00
_cell.angle_gamma   90.00
#
_symmetry.space_group_name_H-M   'P 1'
#
loop_
_entity.id
_entity.type
_entity.pdbx_description
1 polymer ?
#
loop_
_entity_poly.entity_id
_entity_poly.type
_entity_poly.pdbx_seq_one_letter_code
_entity_poly.pdbx_strand_id
1 'polypeptide(L)'
;MKSTRIILSAAVALSLFALSGCGEKEPAKADNGLPAECNEYVTTVNACVTKLSKDNKAMGDQFKAQMDAATGAWKQMSDKDALKASCKSAMDAFKPALTQLGC
;
A
#
# COMPACT_ATOMS: atom_id res chain seq x y z
N MET A 1 8.59 34.31 48.79
CA MET A 1 7.13 34.05 48.65
C MET A 1 7.02 32.86 47.70
N LYS A 2 6.82 31.61 48.16
CA LYS A 2 5.61 31.04 48.78
C LYS A 2 4.43 30.99 47.79
N SER A 3 4.33 29.90 47.05
CA SER A 3 3.18 28.98 47.04
C SER A 3 3.20 28.14 45.74
N THR A 4 3.50 26.84 45.76
CA THR A 4 2.76 25.73 46.41
C THR A 4 1.58 25.25 45.57
N ARG A 5 1.86 24.15 44.86
CA ARG A 5 1.03 22.93 44.67
C ARG A 5 -0.26 23.08 43.87
N ILE A 6 -0.79 21.91 43.46
CA ILE A 6 -2.13 21.62 42.89
C ILE A 6 -2.03 21.51 41.35
N ILE A 7 -2.13 20.38 40.64
CA ILE A 7 -2.51 18.99 40.97
C ILE A 7 -1.89 18.02 39.95
N LEU A 8 -1.35 16.95 40.52
CA LEU A 8 -1.10 15.63 39.97
C LEU A 8 -2.45 14.95 39.65
N SER A 9 -2.91 14.91 38.40
CA SER A 9 -4.08 14.09 38.01
C SER A 9 -3.74 13.21 36.82
N ALA A 10 -3.24 12.01 37.14
CA ALA A 10 -3.49 10.84 36.33
C ALA A 10 -5.00 10.56 36.38
N ALA A 11 -5.69 10.63 35.24
CA ALA A 11 -7.00 10.04 35.09
C ALA A 11 -7.18 9.61 33.63
N VAL A 12 -6.93 8.32 33.45
CA VAL A 12 -7.46 7.48 32.38
C VAL A 12 -8.96 7.78 32.19
N ALA A 13 -9.34 8.19 30.98
CA ALA A 13 -10.70 8.09 30.45
C ALA A 13 -10.56 7.81 28.95
N LEU A 14 -10.46 6.54 28.54
CA LEU A 14 -11.62 5.73 28.15
C LEU A 14 -12.73 6.57 27.50
N SER A 15 -12.44 7.14 26.33
CA SER A 15 -13.50 7.40 25.35
C SER A 15 -13.62 6.16 24.46
N LEU A 16 -14.46 5.24 24.94
CA LEU A 16 -15.12 4.23 24.13
C LEU A 16 -15.97 4.95 23.07
N PHE A 17 -15.41 5.13 21.88
CA PHE A 17 -16.19 5.19 20.66
C PHE A 17 -16.13 3.79 20.03
N ALA A 18 -16.95 2.90 20.58
CA ALA A 18 -17.24 1.61 20.00
C ALA A 18 -18.69 1.64 19.55
N LEU A 19 -18.91 1.72 18.24
CA LEU A 19 -19.96 0.97 17.53
C LEU A 19 -19.73 1.09 16.01
N SER A 20 -19.46 -0.07 15.42
CA SER A 20 -19.81 -0.43 14.05
C SER A 20 -18.97 0.17 12.92
N GLY A 21 -17.73 -0.29 12.82
CA GLY A 21 -17.07 -0.50 11.54
C GLY A 21 -16.23 -1.76 11.69
N CYS A 22 -16.39 -2.72 10.78
CA CYS A 22 -15.60 -3.94 10.76
C CYS A 22 -14.15 -3.68 11.14
N GLY A 23 -13.68 -4.43 12.14
CA GLY A 23 -12.30 -4.83 12.14
C GLY A 23 -12.06 -5.69 10.91
N GLU A 24 -11.82 -5.06 9.77
CA GLU A 24 -10.83 -5.57 8.84
C GLU A 24 -9.56 -4.79 9.13
N LYS A 25 -8.50 -5.51 9.47
CA LYS A 25 -7.17 -5.09 9.09
C LYS A 25 -7.23 -5.00 7.56
N GLU A 26 -7.71 -3.89 7.01
CA GLU A 26 -7.35 -3.53 5.65
C GLU A 26 -5.83 -3.61 5.65
N PRO A 27 -5.21 -4.42 4.77
CA PRO A 27 -3.76 -4.33 4.61
C PRO A 27 -3.55 -2.86 4.30
N ALA A 28 -2.78 -2.16 5.15
CA ALA A 28 -2.48 -0.76 4.96
C ALA A 28 -2.12 -0.62 3.47
N LYS A 29 -3.05 -0.07 2.67
CA LYS A 29 -2.78 0.17 1.26
C LYS A 29 -1.53 1.01 1.31
N ALA A 30 -0.44 0.49 0.76
CA ALA A 30 0.81 1.22 0.74
C ALA A 30 0.50 2.50 -0.02
N ASP A 31 0.22 3.59 0.71
CA ASP A 31 -0.10 4.87 0.13
C ASP A 31 1.23 5.43 -0.34
N ASN A 32 1.62 4.97 -1.52
CA ASN A 32 2.87 5.33 -2.14
C ASN A 32 2.76 6.74 -2.77
N GLY A 33 1.80 7.58 -2.38
CA GLY A 33 1.51 8.83 -3.07
C GLY A 33 1.07 8.64 -4.54
N LEU A 34 0.55 7.45 -4.86
CA LEU A 34 0.03 7.07 -6.17
C LEU A 34 -1.50 6.95 -6.11
N PRO A 35 -2.20 7.11 -7.25
CA PRO A 35 -3.63 6.82 -7.36
C PRO A 35 -3.95 5.40 -6.90
N ALA A 36 -5.17 5.18 -6.42
CA ALA A 36 -5.61 3.90 -5.84
C ALA A 36 -5.40 2.72 -6.83
N GLU A 37 -5.69 2.92 -8.11
CA GLU A 37 -5.54 1.93 -9.17
C GLU A 37 -4.07 1.54 -9.39
N CYS A 38 -3.14 2.48 -9.24
CA CYS A 38 -1.72 2.20 -9.31
C CYS A 38 -1.21 1.48 -8.06
N ASN A 39 -1.69 1.86 -6.88
CA ASN A 39 -1.36 1.14 -5.65
C ASN A 39 -1.87 -0.30 -5.71
N GLU A 40 -3.06 -0.53 -6.26
CA GLU A 40 -3.60 -1.89 -6.47
C GLU A 40 -2.73 -2.69 -7.45
N TYR A 41 -2.35 -2.10 -8.59
CA TYR A 41 -1.43 -2.71 -9.56
C TYR A 41 -0.12 -3.14 -8.91
N VAL A 42 0.55 -2.20 -8.25
CA VAL A 42 1.84 -2.44 -7.60
C VAL A 42 1.73 -3.50 -6.53
N THR A 43 0.66 -3.47 -5.71
CA THR A 43 0.44 -4.45 -4.65
C THR A 43 0.22 -5.84 -5.23
N THR A 44 -0.61 -5.96 -6.26
CA THR A 44 -0.95 -7.24 -6.88
C THR A 44 0.26 -7.86 -7.58
N VAL A 45 0.99 -7.07 -8.38
CA VAL A 45 2.20 -7.53 -9.07
C VAL A 45 3.26 -7.93 -8.04
N ASN A 46 3.53 -7.09 -7.03
CA ASN A 46 4.52 -7.43 -6.00
C ASN A 46 4.15 -8.69 -5.21
N ALA A 47 2.87 -8.88 -4.89
CA ALA A 47 2.41 -10.10 -4.20
C ALA A 47 2.65 -11.34 -5.07
N CYS A 48 2.33 -11.27 -6.36
CA CYS A 48 2.58 -12.35 -7.30
C CYS A 48 4.06 -12.65 -7.47
N VAL A 49 4.87 -11.61 -7.69
CA VAL A 49 6.32 -11.72 -7.83
C VAL A 49 6.94 -12.30 -6.56
N THR A 50 6.48 -11.91 -5.38
CA THR A 50 6.94 -12.49 -4.10
C THR A 50 6.61 -13.98 -4.04
N LYS A 51 5.44 -14.40 -4.51
CA LYS A 51 5.07 -15.82 -4.61
C LYS A 51 6.02 -16.58 -5.54
N LEU A 52 6.26 -16.05 -6.74
CA LEU A 52 7.14 -16.66 -7.76
C LEU A 52 8.63 -16.65 -7.38
N SER A 53 9.04 -15.65 -6.58
CA SER A 53 10.43 -15.52 -6.12
C SER A 53 10.89 -16.66 -5.21
N LYS A 54 9.94 -17.43 -4.66
CA LYS A 54 10.24 -18.66 -3.91
C LYS A 54 10.94 -19.70 -4.77
N ASP A 55 10.57 -19.76 -6.05
CA ASP A 55 11.13 -20.70 -7.02
C ASP A 55 12.27 -20.07 -7.83
N ASN A 56 12.20 -18.76 -8.09
CA ASN A 56 13.24 -18.02 -8.82
C ASN A 56 13.48 -16.62 -8.24
N LYS A 57 14.39 -16.54 -7.26
CA LYS A 57 14.68 -15.29 -6.54
C LYS A 57 15.20 -14.17 -7.44
N ALA A 58 16.05 -14.49 -8.42
CA ALA A 58 16.65 -13.50 -9.32
C ALA A 58 15.57 -12.81 -10.17
N MET A 59 14.60 -13.56 -10.69
CA MET A 59 13.45 -13.00 -11.38
C MET A 59 12.61 -12.10 -10.45
N GLY A 60 12.39 -12.56 -9.22
CA GLY A 60 11.67 -11.82 -8.19
C GLY A 60 12.26 -10.44 -7.91
N ASP A 61 13.58 -10.41 -7.65
CA ASP A 61 14.32 -9.18 -7.35
C ASP A 61 14.32 -8.22 -8.55
N GLN A 62 14.47 -8.74 -9.78
CA GLN A 62 14.43 -7.91 -10.99
C GLN A 62 13.07 -7.24 -11.18
N PHE A 63 11.97 -7.98 -11.03
CA PHE A 63 10.62 -7.42 -11.14
C PHE A 63 10.34 -6.37 -10.07
N LYS A 64 10.77 -6.65 -8.84
CA LYS A 64 10.62 -5.72 -7.72
C LYS A 64 11.38 -4.41 -7.98
N ALA A 65 12.63 -4.50 -8.44
CA ALA A 65 13.43 -3.32 -8.80
C ALA A 65 12.78 -2.50 -9.92
N GLN A 66 12.20 -3.14 -10.93
CA GLN A 66 11.47 -2.44 -12.00
C GLN A 66 10.21 -1.75 -11.48
N MET A 67 9.43 -2.40 -10.60
CA MET A 67 8.27 -1.77 -9.98
C MET A 67 8.64 -0.61 -9.07
N ASP A 68 9.70 -0.74 -8.28
CA ASP A 68 10.17 0.34 -7.41
C ASP A 68 10.63 1.55 -8.24
N ALA A 69 11.35 1.32 -9.35
CA ALA A 69 11.72 2.38 -10.29
C ALA A 69 10.49 3.04 -10.95
N ALA A 70 9.52 2.25 -11.41
CA ALA A 70 8.28 2.74 -12.01
C ALA A 70 7.47 3.58 -11.02
N THR A 71 7.27 3.09 -9.79
CA THR A 71 6.57 3.85 -8.74
C THR A 71 7.30 5.13 -8.37
N GLY A 72 8.64 5.14 -8.38
CA GLY A 72 9.46 6.33 -8.21
C GLY A 72 9.16 7.39 -9.28
N ALA A 73 9.13 7.00 -10.56
CA ALA A 73 8.80 7.89 -11.66
C ALA A 73 7.34 8.40 -11.58
N TRP A 74 6.39 7.52 -11.26
CA TRP A 74 4.97 7.85 -11.16
C TRP A 74 4.65 8.81 -10.00
N LYS A 75 5.40 8.73 -8.90
CA LYS A 75 5.31 9.70 -7.80
C LYS A 75 5.62 11.12 -8.26
N GLN A 76 6.60 11.27 -9.16
CA GLN A 76 7.03 12.56 -9.71
C GLN A 76 6.09 13.10 -10.80
N MET A 77 5.23 12.27 -11.39
CA MET A 77 4.27 12.72 -12.39
C MET A 77 3.17 13.58 -11.77
N SER A 78 2.91 14.75 -12.36
CA SER A 78 1.83 15.65 -11.94
C SER A 78 0.47 15.24 -12.51
N ASP A 79 0.45 14.60 -13.69
CA ASP A 79 -0.77 14.11 -14.32
C ASP A 79 -1.16 12.73 -13.75
N LYS A 80 -1.97 12.78 -12.69
CA LYS A 80 -2.44 11.57 -12.00
C LYS A 80 -3.56 10.84 -12.77
N ASP A 81 -4.30 11.54 -13.63
CA ASP A 81 -5.38 10.94 -14.42
C ASP A 81 -4.82 10.06 -15.56
N ALA A 82 -3.80 10.54 -16.27
CA ALA A 82 -3.09 9.73 -17.27
C ALA A 82 -2.43 8.50 -16.63
N LEU A 83 -1.87 8.67 -15.43
CA LEU A 83 -1.27 7.59 -14.65
C LEU A 83 -2.31 6.54 -14.23
N LYS A 84 -3.48 6.99 -13.74
CA LYS A 84 -4.60 6.11 -13.37
C LYS A 84 -5.04 5.23 -14.54
N ALA A 85 -5.24 5.82 -15.72
CA ALA A 85 -5.60 5.07 -16.94
C ALA A 85 -4.52 4.06 -17.32
N SER A 86 -3.24 4.45 -17.22
CA SER A 86 -2.10 3.58 -17.50
C SER A 86 -2.02 2.39 -16.55
N CYS A 87 -2.16 2.61 -15.25
CA CYS A 87 -2.14 1.55 -14.24
C CYS A 87 -3.32 0.59 -14.39
N LYS A 88 -4.51 1.11 -14.73
CA LYS A 88 -5.67 0.27 -15.00
C LYS A 88 -5.45 -0.61 -16.24
N SER A 89 -4.99 -0.02 -17.34
CA SER A 89 -4.68 -0.78 -18.56
C SER A 89 -3.58 -1.82 -18.32
N ALA A 90 -2.56 -1.47 -17.55
CA ALA A 90 -1.50 -2.40 -17.17
C ALA A 90 -2.05 -3.55 -16.34
N MET A 91 -2.89 -3.27 -15.33
CA MET A 91 -3.55 -4.29 -14.52
C MET A 91 -4.44 -5.22 -15.35
N ASP A 92 -5.25 -4.68 -16.25
CA ASP A 92 -6.15 -5.48 -17.07
C ASP A 92 -5.35 -6.37 -18.05
N ALA A 93 -4.19 -5.93 -18.53
CA ALA A 93 -3.26 -6.75 -19.31
C ALA A 93 -2.49 -7.78 -18.45
N PHE A 94 -2.20 -7.46 -17.18
CA PHE A 94 -1.46 -8.34 -16.27
C PHE A 94 -2.34 -9.42 -15.65
N LYS A 95 -3.62 -9.15 -15.37
CA LYS A 95 -4.59 -10.12 -14.80
C LYS A 95 -4.54 -11.50 -15.45
N PRO A 96 -4.64 -11.66 -16.78
CA PRO A 96 -4.56 -13.00 -17.38
C PRO A 96 -3.20 -13.66 -17.12
N ALA A 97 -2.10 -12.92 -17.17
CA ALA A 97 -0.77 -13.43 -16.87
C ALA A 97 -0.63 -13.85 -15.39
N LEU A 98 -1.19 -13.07 -14.47
CA LEU A 98 -1.26 -13.42 -13.05
C LEU A 98 -1.96 -14.76 -12.87
N THR A 99 -3.19 -14.88 -13.41
CA THR A 99 -3.97 -16.12 -13.33
C THR A 99 -3.22 -17.33 -13.90
N GLN A 100 -2.52 -17.16 -15.02
CA GLN A 100 -1.68 -18.22 -15.61
C GLN A 100 -0.51 -18.63 -14.71
N LEU A 101 0.07 -17.68 -13.99
CA LEU A 101 1.15 -17.89 -13.01
C LEU A 101 0.62 -18.40 -11.66
N GLY A 102 -0.70 -18.57 -11.52
CA GLY A 102 -1.37 -18.97 -10.29
C GLY A 102 -1.40 -17.88 -9.23
N CYS A 103 -1.24 -16.63 -9.66
CA CYS A 103 -1.56 -15.41 -8.91
C CYS A 103 -3.07 -14.96 -8.91
#